data_AF-A0A847L1C5-F1
#
_entry.id   AF-A0A847L1C5-F1
#
_cell.length_a   1.000
_cell.length_b   1.000
_cell.length_c   1.000
_cell.angle_alpha   90.00
_cell.angle_beta   90.00
_cell.angle_gamma   90.00
#
_symmetry.space_group_name_H-M   'P 1'
#
loop_
_entity.id
_entity.type
_entity.pdbx_description
1 polymer ?
#
loop_
_entity_poly.entity_id
_entity_poly.type
_entity_poly.pdbx_seq_one_letter_code
_entity_poly.pdbx_strand_id
1 'polypeptide(L)' 'MFETILITVLIVALAIVLLSVNIIRGKKFPNTHVSGNKGLQKYGVTCAQSQDREARKKPRINW' A
#
# COMPACT_ATOMS: atom_id res chain seq x y z
N MET A 1 -10.84 -2.37 -39.29
CA MET A 1 -9.77 -1.59 -38.61
C MET A 1 -10.35 -0.50 -37.71
N PHE A 2 -11.27 0.33 -38.18
CA PHE A 2 -11.93 1.32 -37.30
C PHE A 2 -12.76 0.67 -36.18
N GLU A 3 -13.59 -0.32 -36.49
CA GLU A 3 -14.37 -1.08 -35.48
C GLU A 3 -13.49 -1.65 -34.37
N THR A 4 -12.37 -2.27 -34.75
CA THR A 4 -11.42 -2.84 -33.78
C THR A 4 -10.77 -1.77 -32.91
N ILE A 5 -10.44 -0.60 -33.47
CA ILE A 5 -9.86 0.52 -32.71
C ILE A 5 -10.91 1.12 -31.74
N LEU A 6 -12.16 1.23 -32.18
CA LEU A 6 -13.25 1.75 -31.35
C LEU A 6 -13.49 0.84 -30.14
N ILE A 7 -13.55 -0.48 -30.37
CA ILE A 7 -13.74 -1.47 -29.31
C ILE A 7 -12.56 -1.45 -28.33
N THR A 8 -11.31 -1.38 -28.80
CA THR A 8 -10.15 -1.36 -27.91
C THR A 8 -10.09 -0.10 -27.05
N VAL A 9 -10.40 1.08 -27.62
CA VAL A 9 -10.47 2.33 -26.87
C VAL A 9 -11.55 2.28 -25.78
N LEU A 10 -12.73 1.73 -26.09
CA LEU A 10 -13.81 1.55 -25.11
C LEU A 10 -13.38 0.65 -23.94
N ILE A 11 -12.69 -0.46 -24.21
CA ILE A 11 -12.20 -1.38 -23.18
C ILE A 11 -11.16 -0.68 -22.28
N VAL A 12 -10.21 0.04 -22.88
CA VAL A 12 -9.18 0.78 -22.13
C VAL A 12 -9.81 1.87 -21.26
N ALA A 13 -10.78 2.61 -21.80
CA ALA A 13 -11.51 3.63 -21.05
C ALA A 13 -12.23 3.02 -19.84
N LEU A 14 -12.91 1.88 -20.02
CA LEU A 14 -13.56 1.17 -18.94
C LEU A 14 -12.56 0.73 -17.86
N ALA A 15 -11.39 0.20 -18.27
CA ALA A 15 -10.34 -0.21 -17.34
C ALA A 15 -9.83 0.96 -16.49
N ILE A 16 -9.57 2.13 -17.10
CA ILE A 16 -9.15 3.34 -16.39
C ILE A 16 -10.21 3.79 -15.38
N VAL A 17 -11.49 3.79 -15.77
CA VAL A 17 -12.60 4.12 -14.87
C VAL A 17 -12.62 3.17 -13.68
N LEU A 18 -12.53 1.86 -13.90
CA LEU A 18 -12.55 0.85 -12.83
C LEU A 18 -11.35 0.95 -11.89
N LEU A 19 -10.16 1.21 -12.42
CA LEU A 19 -8.92 1.39 -11.62
C LEU A 19 -8.95 2.66 -10.77
N SER A 20 -9.54 3.74 -11.28
CA SER A 20 -9.54 5.05 -10.62
C SER A 20 -10.62 5.21 -9.54
N VAL A 21 -11.58 4.29 -9.43
CA VAL A 21 -12.72 4.41 -8.47
C VAL A 21 -12.27 4.66 -7.02
N ASN A 22 -11.24 3.96 -6.55
CA ASN A 22 -10.77 4.14 -5.16
C ASN A 22 -10.10 5.50 -4.94
N ILE A 23 -9.44 6.04 -5.97
CA ILE A 23 -8.81 7.36 -5.93
C ILE A 23 -9.88 8.44 -5.92
N ILE A 24 -10.92 8.31 -6.76
CA ILE A 24 -12.07 9.23 -6.83
C ILE A 24 -12.85 9.24 -5.51
N ARG A 25 -12.96 8.09 -4.82
CA ARG A 25 -13.59 7.98 -3.49
C ARG A 25 -12.76 8.59 -2.35
N GLY A 26 -11.67 9.31 -2.66
CA GLY A 26 -10.84 10.00 -1.67
C GLY A 26 -9.97 9.07 -0.83
N LYS A 27 -9.82 7.80 -1.21
CA LYS A 27 -8.83 6.93 -0.55
C LYS A 27 -7.44 7.38 -0.98
N LYS A 28 -6.63 7.78 0.01
CA LYS A 28 -5.22 8.09 -0.22
C LYS A 28 -4.44 6.80 -0.42
N PHE A 29 -3.41 6.85 -1.27
CA PHE A 29 -2.44 5.78 -1.34
C PHE A 29 -1.82 5.55 0.05
N PRO A 30 -1.58 4.30 0.45
CA PRO A 30 -0.95 4.01 1.73
C PRO A 30 0.44 4.65 1.77
N ASN A 31 0.87 5.07 2.96
CA ASN A 31 2.24 5.52 3.16
C ASN A 31 3.18 4.36 2.82
N THR A 32 4.06 4.55 1.84
CA THR A 32 5.06 3.55 1.42
C THR A 32 6.21 3.45 2.40
N HIS A 33 6.39 4.45 3.26
CA HIS A 33 7.40 4.44 4.31
C HIS A 33 7.02 3.44 5.42
N VAL A 34 7.90 2.46 5.68
CA VAL A 34 7.66 1.38 6.66
C VAL A 34 7.23 1.93 8.04
N SER A 35 7.86 3.01 8.51
CA SER A 35 7.52 3.59 9.82
C SER A 35 6.17 4.30 9.85
N GLY A 36 5.64 4.76 8.71
CA GLY A 36 4.39 5.52 8.61
C GLY A 36 3.21 4.71 8.08
N ASN A 37 3.44 3.44 7.73
CA ASN A 37 2.43 2.57 7.15
C ASN A 37 1.62 1.85 8.23
N LYS A 38 0.40 2.33 8.47
CA LYS A 38 -0.54 1.72 9.44
C LYS A 38 -0.85 0.26 9.13
N GLY A 39 -0.81 -0.13 7.86
CA GLY A 39 -1.01 -1.52 7.45
C GLY A 39 0.11 -2.42 7.97
N LEU A 40 1.37 -2.02 7.78
CA LEU A 40 2.54 -2.77 8.26
C LEU A 40 2.62 -2.78 9.79
N GLN A 41 2.30 -1.65 10.44
CA GLN A 41 2.24 -1.58 11.90
C GLN A 41 1.21 -2.56 12.49
N LYS A 42 0.05 -2.75 11.84
CA LYS A 42 -0.95 -3.74 12.29
C LYS A 42 -0.39 -5.17 12.32
N TYR A 43 0.56 -5.49 11.44
CA TYR A 43 1.24 -6.79 11.40
C TYR A 43 2.52 -6.83 12.26
N GLY A 44 2.79 -5.79 13.06
CA GLY A 44 4.00 -5.70 13.89
C GLY A 44 5.28 -5.41 13.10
N VAL A 45 5.18 -5.06 11.82
CA VAL A 45 6.32 -4.70 10.99
C VAL A 45 6.65 -3.23 11.20
N THR A 46 7.84 -2.97 11.74
CA THR A 46 8.36 -1.63 12.05
C THR A 46 9.78 -1.48 11.48
N CYS A 47 10.35 -0.27 11.50
CA CYS A 47 11.71 -0.08 10.97
C CYS A 47 12.73 -0.79 11.87
N ALA A 48 13.84 -1.25 11.29
CA ALA A 48 14.91 -1.94 12.02
C ALA A 48 15.36 -1.16 13.26
N GLN A 49 15.49 0.18 13.16
CA GLN A 49 15.86 1.03 14.29
C GLN A 49 14.84 1.01 15.45
N SER A 50 13.54 0.95 15.14
CA SER A 50 12.51 0.83 16.17
C SER A 50 12.51 -0.56 16.80
N GLN A 51 12.70 -1.62 16.01
CA GLN A 51 12.85 -2.99 16.50
C GLN A 51 14.07 -3.13 17.41
N ASP A 52 15.22 -2.56 17.01
CA ASP A 52 16.44 -2.54 17.80
C ASP A 52 16.25 -1.80 19.13
N ARG A 53 15.55 -0.66 19.11
CA ARG A 53 15.23 0.11 20.31
C ARG A 53 14.32 -0.68 21.26
N GLU A 54 13.31 -1.37 20.73
CA GLU A 54 12.43 -2.24 21.51
C GLU A 54 13.19 -3.43 22.12
N ALA A 55 14.06 -4.07 21.33
CA ALA A 55 14.91 -5.17 21.79
C ALA A 55 15.86 -4.73 22.93
N ARG A 56 16.42 -3.51 22.85
CA ARG A 56 17.25 -2.93 23.92
C ARG A 56 16.47 -2.60 25.20
N LYS A 57 15.17 -2.30 25.09
CA LYS A 57 14.30 -2.01 26.23
C LYS A 57 13.75 -3.27 26.89
N LYS A 58 13.68 -4.38 26.15
CA LYS A 58 13.24 -5.65 26.71
C LYS A 58 14.28 -6.14 27.73
N PRO A 59 13.90 -6.42 28.98
CA PRO A 59 14.83 -6.95 29.97
C PRO A 59 15.47 -8.21 29.40
N ARG A 60 16.79 -8.35 29.56
CA ARG A 60 17.47 -9.59 29.19
C ARG A 60 16.88 -10.69 30.04
N ILE A 61 16.09 -11.56 29.41
CA ILE A 61 15.61 -12.79 30.03
C ILE A 61 16.86 -13.66 30.14
N ASN A 62 17.51 -13.58 31.29
CA ASN A 62 18.52 -14.56 31.66
C ASN A 62 17.75 -15.84 31.98
N TRP A 63 17.91 -16.85 31.13
CA TRP A 63 17.56 -18.21 31.47
C TRP A 63 18.46 -18.72 32.60
#